data_AF-A0A7W0YCZ2-F1
#
_entry.id   AF-A0A7W0YCZ2-F1
#
_cell.length_a   1.000
_cell.length_b   1.000
_cell.length_c   1.000
_cell.angle_alpha   90.00
_cell.angle_beta   90.00
_cell.angle_gamma   90.00
#
_symmetry.space_group_name_H-M   'P 1'
#
loop_
_entity.id
_entity.type
_entity.pdbx_description
1 polymer ?
#
loop_
_entity_poly.entity_id
_entity_poly.type
_entity_poly.pdbx_seq_one_letter_code
_entity_poly.pdbx_strand_id
1 'polypeptide(L)'
;LGMRFQSATRGEPSEIIIHVRMLDEANVDQQEALGVIGVNLIYGAFYYHQPEKLIASLNENLPPERIQVDMIKFSGPAYAEVDNRLMSLQLVSQGLTNAVMFTADGESVQPAEILHKKTILVERGSFRPVTYATNDMLEGARKIFLRQPEAKEEDLVVLMEMTLENLLAEGQLNHADFLARVDILGSLGRTVLISKFGEYYRLAGYLSRYTNKMVGLVMGVPSLHEIFDEKYYLNLEGGILEALGRMFKSGLKLFVYPLEDDESGGLITATQLEVAPNLRHLFQYLIENGFIQEITDYHRDYLKIFPPDVLARMRAGDPTWENMVPPEVSRMIKARQFFGFRQPVAA
;
A
#
# COMPACT_ATOMS: atom_id res chain seq x y z
N LEU A 1 -6.96 -22.43 4.02
CA LEU A 1 -6.43 -23.59 4.78
C LEU A 1 -6.22 -23.18 6.23
N GLY A 2 -6.28 -24.11 7.17
CA GLY A 2 -6.00 -23.76 8.56
C GLY A 2 -5.70 -24.98 9.41
N MET A 3 -5.03 -24.74 10.53
CA MET A 3 -4.64 -25.76 11.48
C MET A 3 -4.91 -25.27 12.89
N ARG A 4 -5.61 -26.09 13.66
CA ARG A 4 -5.84 -25.90 15.09
C ARG A 4 -5.10 -26.97 15.88
N PHE A 5 -4.29 -26.57 16.86
CA PHE A 5 -3.43 -27.48 17.60
C PHE A 5 -3.22 -27.02 19.05
N GLN A 6 -2.72 -27.92 19.89
CA GLN A 6 -2.38 -27.62 21.27
C GLN A 6 -0.86 -27.68 21.44
N SER A 7 -0.26 -26.60 21.94
CA SER A 7 1.18 -26.54 22.23
C SER A 7 1.54 -27.22 23.56
N ALA A 8 0.56 -27.42 24.44
CA ALA A 8 0.71 -28.14 25.70
C ALA A 8 -0.48 -29.09 25.93
N THR A 9 -0.23 -30.21 26.61
CA THR A 9 -1.26 -31.18 26.97
C THR A 9 -2.40 -30.51 27.73
N ARG A 10 -3.63 -30.64 27.22
CA ARG A 10 -4.85 -30.02 27.78
C ARG A 10 -4.83 -28.48 27.84
N GLY A 11 -3.95 -27.82 27.10
CA GLY A 11 -3.98 -26.36 26.95
C GLY A 11 -5.08 -25.88 26.00
N GLU A 12 -5.39 -24.59 26.06
CA GLU A 12 -6.25 -23.95 25.05
C GLU A 12 -5.61 -24.06 23.65
N PRO A 13 -6.41 -24.29 22.59
CA PRO A 13 -5.87 -24.46 21.26
C PRO A 13 -5.36 -23.14 20.68
N SER A 14 -4.30 -23.23 19.88
CA SER A 14 -3.85 -22.18 18.98
C SER A 14 -4.23 -22.53 17.55
N GLU A 15 -4.41 -21.50 16.71
CA GLU A 15 -4.88 -21.66 15.34
C GLU A 15 -4.07 -20.79 14.37
N ILE A 16 -3.74 -21.38 13.24
CA ILE A 16 -3.12 -20.70 12.09
C ILE A 16 -4.08 -20.84 10.92
N ILE A 17 -4.47 -19.72 10.33
CA ILE A 17 -5.30 -19.67 9.12
C ILE A 17 -4.47 -19.02 8.01
N ILE A 18 -4.40 -19.67 6.85
CA ILE A 18 -3.83 -19.09 5.63
C ILE A 18 -4.88 -19.05 4.52
N HIS A 19 -4.89 -17.97 3.75
CA HIS A 19 -5.52 -17.99 2.44
C HIS A 19 -4.45 -18.28 1.39
N VAL A 20 -4.82 -19.11 0.41
CA VAL A 20 -3.92 -19.49 -0.68
C VAL A 20 -4.61 -19.23 -2.00
N ARG A 21 -3.89 -18.63 -2.93
CA ARG A 21 -4.32 -18.46 -4.31
C ARG A 21 -3.56 -19.45 -5.19
N MET A 22 -4.31 -20.37 -5.78
CA MET A 22 -3.79 -21.33 -6.75
C MET A 22 -3.55 -20.64 -8.08
N LEU A 23 -2.40 -20.90 -8.69
CA LEU A 23 -1.97 -20.29 -9.94
C LEU A 23 -1.80 -21.31 -11.08
N ASP A 24 -1.66 -22.60 -10.75
CA ASP A 24 -1.67 -23.69 -11.71
C ASP A 24 -2.99 -23.72 -12.51
N GLU A 25 -2.94 -24.06 -13.80
CA GLU A 25 -4.13 -24.14 -14.66
C GLU A 25 -4.92 -25.44 -14.45
N ALA A 26 -4.23 -26.55 -14.18
CA ALA A 26 -4.83 -27.87 -14.07
C ALA A 26 -5.15 -28.24 -12.62
N ASN A 27 -6.34 -28.82 -12.39
CA ASN A 27 -6.79 -29.22 -11.06
C ASN A 27 -5.86 -30.23 -10.36
N VAL A 28 -5.20 -31.11 -11.11
CA VAL A 28 -4.28 -32.11 -10.53
C VAL A 28 -3.05 -31.43 -9.94
N ASP A 29 -2.48 -30.46 -10.67
CA ASP A 29 -1.32 -29.70 -10.21
C ASP A 29 -1.69 -28.83 -9.01
N GLN A 30 -2.90 -28.23 -9.02
CA GLN A 30 -3.42 -27.50 -7.87
C GLN A 30 -3.55 -28.38 -6.62
N GLN A 31 -4.04 -29.62 -6.76
CA GLN A 31 -4.16 -30.56 -5.65
C GLN A 31 -2.79 -30.96 -5.08
N GLU A 32 -1.81 -31.20 -5.94
CA GLU A 32 -0.43 -31.47 -5.52
C GLU A 32 0.13 -30.29 -4.73
N ALA A 33 0.03 -29.06 -5.26
CA ALA A 33 0.52 -27.86 -4.59
C ALA A 33 -0.14 -27.63 -3.22
N LEU A 34 -1.46 -27.84 -3.13
CA LEU A 34 -2.21 -27.81 -1.87
C LEU A 34 -1.74 -28.88 -0.87
N GLY A 35 -1.38 -30.06 -1.36
CA GLY A 35 -0.82 -31.14 -0.54
C GLY A 35 0.52 -30.74 0.08
N VAL A 36 1.45 -30.23 -0.74
CA VAL A 36 2.77 -29.80 -0.26
C VAL A 36 2.65 -28.66 0.76
N ILE A 37 1.89 -27.60 0.47
CA ILE A 37 1.74 -26.48 1.42
C ILE A 37 1.02 -26.90 2.70
N GLY A 38 0.09 -27.86 2.62
CA GLY A 38 -0.56 -28.45 3.79
C GLY A 38 0.44 -29.15 4.71
N VAL A 39 1.36 -29.94 4.15
CA VAL A 39 2.46 -30.57 4.90
C VAL A 39 3.39 -29.52 5.51
N ASN A 40 3.78 -28.50 4.74
CA ASN A 40 4.63 -27.40 5.22
C ASN A 40 3.98 -26.65 6.38
N LEU A 41 2.67 -26.35 6.29
CA LEU A 41 1.91 -25.70 7.37
C LEU A 41 1.89 -26.54 8.64
N ILE A 42 1.63 -27.85 8.52
CA ILE A 42 1.61 -28.77 9.67
C ILE A 42 3.00 -28.84 10.31
N TYR A 43 4.03 -29.02 9.49
CA TYR A 43 5.41 -29.08 9.97
C TYR A 43 5.79 -27.76 10.67
N GLY A 44 5.52 -26.62 10.04
CA GLY A 44 5.84 -25.32 10.60
C GLY A 44 5.14 -25.07 11.93
N ALA A 45 3.86 -25.43 12.06
CA ALA A 45 3.08 -25.25 13.29
C ALA A 45 3.65 -26.04 14.49
N PHE A 46 4.17 -27.25 14.26
CA PHE A 46 4.72 -28.10 15.33
C PHE A 46 6.20 -27.86 15.62
N TYR A 47 6.99 -27.46 14.62
CA TYR A 47 8.46 -27.45 14.72
C TYR A 47 9.08 -26.05 14.70
N TYR A 48 8.34 -24.99 14.34
CA TYR A 48 8.85 -23.63 14.38
C TYR A 48 8.16 -22.78 15.44
N HIS A 49 8.98 -22.29 16.38
CA HIS A 49 8.54 -21.34 17.41
C HIS A 49 8.50 -19.90 16.92
N GLN A 50 9.25 -19.57 15.86
CA GLN A 50 9.29 -18.25 15.24
C GLN A 50 8.31 -18.20 14.06
N PRO A 51 7.23 -17.40 14.14
CA PRO A 51 6.25 -17.28 13.06
C PRO A 51 6.85 -16.88 11.71
N GLU A 52 7.90 -16.05 11.69
CA GLU A 52 8.58 -15.62 10.48
C GLU A 52 9.25 -16.79 9.75
N LYS A 53 9.80 -17.74 10.52
CA LYS A 53 10.41 -18.96 10.00
C LYS A 53 9.36 -19.92 9.47
N LEU A 54 8.21 -20.02 10.15
CA LEU A 54 7.06 -20.77 9.64
C LEU A 54 6.60 -20.21 8.30
N ILE A 55 6.42 -18.90 8.19
CA ILE A 55 6.04 -18.24 6.94
C ILE A 55 7.03 -18.58 5.83
N ALA A 56 8.33 -18.44 6.09
CA ALA A 56 9.38 -18.75 5.10
C ALA A 56 9.29 -20.19 4.58
N SER A 57 8.91 -21.14 5.45
CA SER A 57 8.82 -22.56 5.11
C SER A 57 7.59 -22.94 4.28
N LEU A 58 6.55 -22.09 4.20
CA LEU A 58 5.30 -22.46 3.53
C LEU A 58 5.49 -22.79 2.05
N ASN A 59 6.41 -22.10 1.38
CA ASN A 59 6.73 -22.32 -0.04
C ASN A 59 7.91 -23.29 -0.27
N GLU A 60 8.40 -23.99 0.76
CA GLU A 60 9.45 -25.00 0.55
C GLU A 60 8.96 -26.08 -0.42
N ASN A 61 9.78 -26.35 -1.44
CA ASN A 61 9.47 -27.25 -2.56
C ASN A 61 8.26 -26.83 -3.41
N LEU A 62 7.90 -25.54 -3.39
CA LEU A 62 6.86 -24.97 -4.26
C LEU A 62 7.42 -23.79 -5.05
N PRO A 63 7.53 -23.89 -6.39
CA PRO A 63 7.82 -22.74 -7.23
C PRO A 63 6.78 -21.62 -7.02
N PRO A 64 7.21 -20.34 -7.01
CA PRO A 64 6.35 -19.21 -6.70
C PRO A 64 5.21 -18.99 -7.71
N GLU A 65 5.28 -19.61 -8.89
CA GLU A 65 4.26 -19.56 -9.94
C GLU A 65 3.10 -20.53 -9.70
N ARG A 66 3.18 -21.45 -8.72
CA ARG A 66 2.14 -22.45 -8.47
C ARG A 66 1.11 -22.01 -7.44
N ILE A 67 1.56 -21.34 -6.38
CA ILE A 67 0.71 -20.92 -5.27
C ILE A 67 1.21 -19.62 -4.64
N GLN A 68 0.28 -18.80 -4.17
CA GLN A 68 0.57 -17.61 -3.37
C GLN A 68 -0.13 -17.70 -2.02
N VAL A 69 0.54 -17.27 -0.96
CA VAL A 69 -0.07 -17.09 0.37
C VAL A 69 -0.27 -15.61 0.58
N ASP A 70 -1.51 -15.14 0.44
CA ASP A 70 -1.86 -13.71 0.46
C ASP A 70 -2.60 -13.25 1.73
N MET A 71 -2.86 -14.17 2.66
CA MET A 71 -3.32 -13.86 4.02
C MET A 71 -2.79 -14.92 4.99
N ILE A 72 -2.38 -14.48 6.18
CA ILE A 72 -2.09 -15.36 7.32
C ILE A 72 -2.60 -14.74 8.61
N LYS A 73 -3.22 -15.55 9.47
CA LYS A 73 -3.66 -15.18 10.82
C LYS A 73 -3.22 -16.22 11.82
N PHE A 74 -2.63 -15.76 12.91
CA PHE A 74 -2.27 -16.53 14.09
C PHE A 74 -3.19 -16.12 15.25
N SER A 75 -3.63 -17.10 16.03
CA SER A 75 -4.44 -16.87 17.22
C SER A 75 -4.23 -17.95 18.28
N GLY A 76 -4.63 -17.65 19.51
CA GLY A 76 -4.50 -18.55 20.67
C GLY A 76 -3.17 -18.41 21.41
N PRO A 77 -2.98 -19.19 22.49
CA PRO A 77 -1.93 -18.95 23.48
C PRO A 77 -0.50 -19.08 22.95
N ALA A 78 -0.26 -19.87 21.90
CA ALA A 78 1.08 -20.00 21.29
C ALA A 78 1.52 -18.72 20.54
N TYR A 79 0.58 -17.82 20.24
CA TYR A 79 0.81 -16.63 19.42
C TYR A 79 0.32 -15.35 20.09
N ALA A 80 0.25 -15.33 21.42
CA ALA A 80 -0.27 -14.18 22.18
C ALA A 80 0.49 -12.87 21.94
N GLU A 81 1.77 -12.95 21.60
CA GLU A 81 2.64 -11.80 21.32
C GLU A 81 2.76 -11.48 19.82
N VAL A 82 2.07 -12.22 18.95
CA VAL A 82 2.17 -12.06 17.49
C VAL A 82 1.25 -10.95 17.02
N ASP A 83 1.84 -9.96 16.35
CA ASP A 83 1.08 -8.98 15.58
C ASP A 83 0.84 -9.50 14.16
N ASN A 84 -0.43 -9.83 13.83
CA ASN A 84 -0.81 -10.35 12.52
C ASN A 84 -0.51 -9.40 11.35
N ARG A 85 -0.32 -8.10 11.63
CA ARG A 85 0.08 -7.12 10.62
C ARG A 85 1.52 -7.30 10.21
N LEU A 86 2.41 -7.59 11.18
CA LEU A 86 3.78 -7.98 10.88
C LEU A 86 3.82 -9.30 10.12
N MET A 87 2.99 -10.28 10.48
CA MET A 87 2.96 -11.56 9.79
C MET A 87 2.51 -11.42 8.33
N SER A 88 1.53 -10.57 8.09
CA SER A 88 1.10 -10.24 6.73
C SER A 88 2.20 -9.49 5.96
N LEU A 89 2.93 -8.57 6.60
CA LEU A 89 4.11 -7.93 5.99
C LEU A 89 5.19 -8.96 5.60
N GLN A 90 5.40 -9.99 6.42
CA GLN A 90 6.34 -11.08 6.11
C GLN A 90 5.96 -11.83 4.82
N LEU A 91 4.67 -11.99 4.51
CA LEU A 91 4.23 -12.62 3.25
C LEU A 91 4.75 -11.84 2.03
N VAL A 92 4.76 -10.51 2.09
CA VAL A 92 5.25 -9.67 0.99
C VAL A 92 6.78 -9.62 0.97
N SER A 93 7.41 -9.39 2.12
CA SER A 93 8.87 -9.24 2.23
C SER A 93 9.63 -10.52 1.89
N GLN A 94 9.04 -11.68 2.19
CA GLN A 94 9.61 -12.99 1.87
C GLN A 94 9.15 -13.53 0.50
N GLY A 95 8.31 -12.78 -0.23
CA GLY A 95 7.95 -13.09 -1.62
C GLY A 95 6.83 -14.11 -1.80
N LEU A 96 6.09 -14.48 -0.75
CA LEU A 96 4.95 -15.40 -0.84
C LEU A 96 3.72 -14.78 -1.55
N THR A 97 3.61 -13.45 -1.52
CA THR A 97 2.62 -12.69 -2.27
C THR A 97 3.20 -11.37 -2.78
N ASN A 98 2.44 -10.68 -3.62
CA ASN A 98 2.81 -9.36 -4.12
C ASN A 98 2.18 -8.22 -3.31
N ALA A 99 1.11 -8.51 -2.56
CA ALA A 99 0.46 -7.53 -1.71
C ALA A 99 -0.37 -8.18 -0.60
N VAL A 100 -0.52 -7.46 0.52
CA VAL A 100 -1.41 -7.77 1.64
C VAL A 100 -2.19 -6.52 2.06
N MET A 101 -3.31 -6.71 2.73
CA MET A 101 -4.22 -5.62 3.08
C MET A 101 -4.65 -5.66 4.54
N PHE A 102 -4.82 -4.47 5.13
CA PHE A 102 -5.33 -4.27 6.48
C PHE A 102 -6.51 -3.32 6.46
N THR A 103 -7.57 -3.65 7.17
CA THR A 103 -8.64 -2.71 7.48
C THR A 103 -8.20 -1.73 8.57
N ALA A 104 -8.99 -0.67 8.78
CA ALA A 104 -8.65 0.41 9.70
C ALA A 104 -8.54 -0.02 11.17
N ASP A 105 -9.22 -1.10 11.54
CA ASP A 105 -9.12 -1.77 12.85
C ASP A 105 -7.85 -2.63 12.99
N GLY A 106 -7.04 -2.75 11.93
CA GLY A 106 -5.80 -3.52 11.91
C GLY A 106 -5.98 -4.99 11.55
N GLU A 107 -7.19 -5.41 11.17
CA GLU A 107 -7.43 -6.79 10.74
C GLU A 107 -6.81 -7.07 9.37
N SER A 108 -6.07 -8.18 9.28
CA SER A 108 -5.60 -8.71 7.99
C SER A 108 -6.79 -9.28 7.23
N VAL A 109 -6.96 -8.90 5.96
CA VAL A 109 -8.12 -9.28 5.15
C VAL A 109 -7.71 -9.76 3.77
N GLN A 110 -8.56 -10.59 3.17
CA GLN A 110 -8.37 -10.96 1.77
C GLN A 110 -8.74 -9.77 0.87
N PRO A 111 -7.88 -9.40 -0.10
CA PRO A 111 -8.17 -8.28 -1.00
C PRO A 111 -9.50 -8.42 -1.75
N ALA A 112 -9.89 -9.64 -2.11
CA ALA A 112 -11.15 -9.88 -2.80
C ALA A 112 -12.39 -9.51 -1.97
N GLU A 113 -12.34 -9.65 -0.64
CA GLU A 113 -13.47 -9.32 0.25
C GLU A 113 -13.76 -7.81 0.26
N ILE A 114 -12.71 -7.00 0.13
CA ILE A 114 -12.82 -5.53 0.16
C ILE A 114 -13.03 -4.95 -1.23
N LEU A 115 -12.32 -5.45 -2.24
CA LEU A 115 -12.22 -4.80 -3.56
C LEU A 115 -13.26 -5.27 -4.58
N HIS A 116 -13.91 -6.41 -4.34
CA HIS A 116 -14.78 -7.01 -5.35
C HIS A 116 -15.94 -6.09 -5.75
N LYS A 117 -16.02 -5.76 -7.04
CA LYS A 117 -17.03 -4.86 -7.64
C LYS A 117 -17.08 -3.46 -7.03
N LYS A 118 -16.03 -3.05 -6.31
CA LYS A 118 -15.91 -1.70 -5.76
C LYS A 118 -15.17 -0.78 -6.70
N THR A 119 -15.51 0.51 -6.65
CA THR A 119 -14.66 1.57 -7.20
C THR A 119 -13.54 1.87 -6.22
N ILE A 120 -12.33 2.08 -6.71
CA ILE A 120 -11.15 2.14 -5.84
C ILE A 120 -10.45 3.48 -6.05
N LEU A 121 -10.10 4.16 -4.97
CA LEU A 121 -9.19 5.30 -4.99
C LEU A 121 -7.96 4.94 -4.17
N VAL A 122 -6.78 5.02 -4.76
CA VAL A 122 -5.51 4.65 -4.12
C VAL A 122 -4.60 5.84 -4.04
N GLU A 123 -4.11 6.14 -2.85
CA GLU A 123 -3.00 7.06 -2.64
C GLU A 123 -1.78 6.25 -2.23
N ARG A 124 -0.67 6.43 -2.95
CA ARG A 124 0.61 5.81 -2.62
C ARG A 124 1.45 6.78 -1.82
N GLY A 125 2.05 6.33 -0.72
CA GLY A 125 2.92 7.18 0.08
C GLY A 125 3.73 6.42 1.12
N SER A 126 4.73 7.10 1.69
CA SER A 126 5.48 6.56 2.83
C SER A 126 4.70 6.67 4.14
N PHE A 127 3.73 7.61 4.22
CA PHE A 127 2.88 7.89 5.39
C PHE A 127 3.66 8.03 6.70
N ARG A 128 4.82 8.69 6.63
CA ARG A 128 5.77 8.81 7.74
C ARG A 128 6.06 10.27 8.13
N PRO A 129 5.11 10.97 8.79
CA PRO A 129 3.73 10.58 9.06
C PRO A 129 2.80 10.98 7.90
N VAL A 130 1.51 10.64 8.01
CA VAL A 130 0.45 11.31 7.24
C VAL A 130 0.40 12.80 7.59
N THR A 131 0.26 13.64 6.58
CA THR A 131 0.22 15.11 6.71
C THR A 131 -1.12 15.69 6.22
N TYR A 132 -1.32 16.99 6.43
CA TYR A 132 -2.45 17.68 5.80
C TYR A 132 -2.39 17.64 4.27
N ALA A 133 -1.21 17.67 3.66
CA ALA A 133 -1.07 17.56 2.20
C ALA A 133 -1.62 16.24 1.67
N THR A 134 -1.34 15.12 2.35
CA THR A 134 -1.89 13.80 2.02
C THR A 134 -3.41 13.81 2.06
N ASN A 135 -3.99 14.29 3.17
CA ASN A 135 -5.45 14.33 3.31
C ASN A 135 -6.12 15.25 2.29
N ASP A 136 -5.55 16.43 2.03
CA ASP A 136 -6.10 17.41 1.10
C ASP A 136 -6.04 16.90 -0.35
N MET A 137 -4.94 16.25 -0.72
CA MET A 137 -4.79 15.56 -1.99
C MET A 137 -5.85 14.45 -2.14
N LEU A 138 -6.04 13.61 -1.13
CA LEU A 138 -7.04 12.53 -1.15
C LEU A 138 -8.48 13.06 -1.21
N GLU A 139 -8.79 14.10 -0.45
CA GLU A 139 -10.12 14.73 -0.42
C GLU A 139 -10.43 15.42 -1.76
N GLY A 140 -9.48 16.17 -2.32
CA GLY A 140 -9.61 16.81 -3.62
C GLY A 140 -9.82 15.78 -4.73
N ALA A 141 -9.03 14.71 -4.74
CA ALA A 141 -9.21 13.60 -5.68
C ALA A 141 -10.58 12.93 -5.52
N ARG A 142 -11.01 12.68 -4.28
CA ARG A 142 -12.30 12.06 -3.97
C ARG A 142 -13.48 12.89 -4.49
N LYS A 143 -13.43 14.22 -4.34
CA LYS A 143 -14.47 15.13 -4.87
C LYS A 143 -14.61 15.00 -6.40
N ILE A 144 -13.50 14.89 -7.12
CA ILE A 144 -13.51 14.73 -8.59
C ILE A 144 -13.97 13.31 -8.96
N PHE A 145 -13.48 12.31 -8.22
CA PHE A 145 -13.82 10.90 -8.42
C PHE A 145 -15.33 10.67 -8.34
N LEU A 146 -16.00 11.20 -7.31
CA LEU A 146 -17.43 11.01 -7.08
C LEU A 146 -18.34 11.81 -8.01
N ARG A 147 -17.79 12.74 -8.80
CA ARG A 147 -18.54 13.40 -9.89
C ARG A 147 -18.66 12.51 -11.12
N GLN A 148 -17.88 11.43 -11.20
CA GLN A 148 -17.93 10.51 -12.33
C GLN A 148 -19.19 9.64 -12.24
N PRO A 149 -19.92 9.40 -13.35
CA PRO A 149 -21.18 8.65 -13.32
C PRO A 149 -21.08 7.23 -12.75
N GLU A 150 -19.90 6.62 -12.85
CA GLU A 150 -19.63 5.25 -12.43
C GLU A 150 -19.26 5.14 -10.94
N ALA A 151 -18.99 6.27 -10.27
CA ALA A 151 -18.52 6.31 -8.89
C ALA A 151 -19.67 6.62 -7.94
N LYS A 152 -19.85 5.75 -6.94
CA LYS A 152 -20.80 5.95 -5.85
C LYS A 152 -20.07 5.89 -4.52
N GLU A 153 -20.49 6.75 -3.60
CA GLU A 153 -19.91 6.83 -2.25
C GLU A 153 -19.95 5.49 -1.51
N GLU A 154 -21.06 4.75 -1.59
CA GLU A 154 -21.26 3.43 -0.96
C GLU A 154 -20.38 2.31 -1.53
N ASP A 155 -19.86 2.50 -2.75
CA ASP A 155 -19.01 1.55 -3.46
C ASP A 155 -17.55 2.00 -3.52
N LEU A 156 -17.22 3.15 -2.94
CA LEU A 156 -15.87 3.69 -2.93
C LEU A 156 -15.06 3.04 -1.80
N VAL A 157 -13.98 2.36 -2.19
CA VAL A 157 -12.92 1.92 -1.28
C VAL A 157 -11.73 2.85 -1.47
N VAL A 158 -11.28 3.44 -0.37
CA VAL A 158 -10.06 4.25 -0.33
C VAL A 158 -8.92 3.42 0.26
N LEU A 159 -7.83 3.28 -0.49
CA LEU A 159 -6.65 2.52 -0.08
C LEU A 159 -5.45 3.45 0.08
N MET A 160 -4.71 3.26 1.17
CA MET A 160 -3.41 3.88 1.39
C MET A 160 -2.34 2.84 1.10
N GLU A 161 -1.64 2.96 -0.02
CA GLU A 161 -0.59 2.02 -0.42
C GLU A 161 0.78 2.44 0.12
N MET A 162 1.43 1.55 0.86
CA MET A 162 2.87 1.62 1.13
C MET A 162 3.58 0.52 0.35
N THR A 163 4.58 0.89 -0.44
CA THR A 163 5.41 -0.13 -1.12
C THR A 163 6.54 -0.61 -0.19
N LEU A 164 7.10 -1.79 -0.47
CA LEU A 164 8.29 -2.27 0.24
C LEU A 164 9.46 -1.29 0.10
N GLU A 165 9.60 -0.61 -1.03
CA GLU A 165 10.60 0.44 -1.22
C GLU A 165 10.41 1.59 -0.22
N ASN A 166 9.16 2.00 0.06
CA ASN A 166 8.88 3.01 1.08
C ASN A 166 9.21 2.55 2.50
N LEU A 167 9.10 1.23 2.76
CA LEU A 167 9.41 0.63 4.06
C LEU A 167 10.91 0.35 4.24
N LEU A 168 11.66 0.22 3.14
CA LEU A 168 13.11 -0.02 3.10
C LEU A 168 13.94 1.25 2.89
N ALA A 169 13.33 2.43 2.87
CA ALA A 169 14.01 3.70 2.55
C ALA A 169 15.21 4.03 3.47
N GLU A 170 15.22 3.55 4.71
CA GLU A 170 16.36 3.70 5.64
C GLU A 170 17.33 2.49 5.61
N GLY A 171 17.26 1.66 4.57
CA GLY A 171 18.16 0.53 4.28
C GLY A 171 17.70 -0.82 4.83
N GLN A 172 16.91 -0.85 5.90
CA GLN A 172 16.36 -2.08 6.47
C GLN A 172 14.90 -1.91 6.91
N LEU A 173 14.17 -3.03 6.92
CA LEU A 173 12.77 -3.05 7.33
C LEU A 173 12.68 -2.82 8.85
N ASN A 174 12.08 -1.71 9.25
CA ASN A 174 11.86 -1.39 10.66
C ASN A 174 10.42 -1.73 11.07
N HIS A 175 10.23 -2.83 11.81
CA HIS A 175 8.92 -3.30 12.25
C HIS A 175 8.15 -2.27 13.10
N ALA A 176 8.84 -1.56 13.99
CA ALA A 176 8.20 -0.55 14.84
C ALA A 176 7.74 0.67 14.03
N ASP A 177 8.55 1.08 13.05
CA ASP A 177 8.20 2.17 12.13
C ASP A 177 7.02 1.79 11.22
N PHE A 178 6.99 0.55 10.71
CA PHE A 178 5.86 0.02 9.97
C PHE A 178 4.58 0.03 10.80
N LEU A 179 4.61 -0.53 12.02
CA LEU A 179 3.45 -0.56 12.91
C LEU A 179 2.97 0.85 13.26
N ALA A 180 3.88 1.80 13.47
CA ALA A 180 3.52 3.20 13.71
C ALA A 180 2.76 3.83 12.55
N ARG A 181 3.18 3.56 11.29
CA ARG A 181 2.47 4.03 10.10
C ARG A 181 1.07 3.41 9.99
N VAL A 182 0.96 2.09 10.21
CA VAL A 182 -0.33 1.38 10.15
C VAL A 182 -1.27 1.85 11.28
N ASP A 183 -0.77 2.04 12.50
CA ASP A 183 -1.56 2.56 13.62
C ASP A 183 -2.13 3.96 13.33
N ILE A 184 -1.31 4.85 12.76
CA ILE A 184 -1.74 6.20 12.39
C ILE A 184 -2.81 6.14 11.31
N LEU A 185 -2.61 5.35 10.25
CA LEU A 185 -3.60 5.20 9.18
C LEU A 185 -4.91 4.59 9.69
N GLY A 186 -4.82 3.58 10.56
CA GLY A 186 -5.98 2.98 11.21
C GLY A 186 -6.76 3.98 12.08
N SER A 187 -6.05 4.86 12.80
CA SER A 187 -6.69 5.91 13.60
C SER A 187 -7.51 6.92 12.77
N LEU A 188 -7.15 7.08 11.50
CA LEU A 188 -7.86 7.92 10.52
C LEU A 188 -8.92 7.13 9.73
N GLY A 189 -9.22 5.90 10.12
CA GLY A 189 -10.20 5.05 9.45
C GLY A 189 -9.75 4.53 8.07
N ARG A 190 -8.44 4.47 7.79
CA ARG A 190 -7.92 4.14 6.46
C ARG A 190 -7.59 2.66 6.30
N THR A 191 -7.98 2.08 5.17
CA THR A 191 -7.57 0.74 4.74
C THR A 191 -6.17 0.84 4.12
N VAL A 192 -5.28 -0.07 4.50
CA VAL A 192 -3.86 -0.05 4.10
C VAL A 192 -3.58 -1.21 3.16
N LEU A 193 -2.87 -0.93 2.07
CA LEU A 193 -2.31 -1.93 1.16
C LEU A 193 -0.79 -1.90 1.26
N ILE A 194 -0.16 -3.04 1.53
CA ILE A 194 1.30 -3.18 1.43
C ILE A 194 1.62 -3.95 0.17
N SER A 195 2.53 -3.44 -0.66
CA SER A 195 2.81 -4.03 -1.96
C SER A 195 4.31 -4.07 -2.27
N LYS A 196 4.69 -4.90 -3.23
CA LYS A 196 6.00 -4.83 -3.91
C LYS A 196 5.91 -4.20 -5.30
N PHE A 197 4.86 -3.41 -5.56
CA PHE A 197 4.62 -2.81 -6.85
C PHE A 197 5.39 -1.49 -6.97
N GLY A 198 6.66 -1.55 -7.38
CA GLY A 198 7.43 -0.36 -7.71
C GLY A 198 6.72 0.50 -8.76
N GLU A 199 6.30 -0.11 -9.87
CA GLU A 199 5.66 0.60 -10.99
C GLU A 199 4.12 0.59 -10.89
N TYR A 200 3.49 1.73 -11.18
CA TYR A 200 2.03 1.88 -11.10
C TYR A 200 1.24 0.94 -12.02
N TYR A 201 1.78 0.55 -13.19
CA TYR A 201 1.10 -0.41 -14.06
C TYR A 201 0.94 -1.79 -13.41
N ARG A 202 1.83 -2.18 -12.49
CA ARG A 202 1.72 -3.45 -11.75
C ARG A 202 0.63 -3.38 -10.70
N LEU A 203 0.50 -2.23 -10.02
CA LEU A 203 -0.61 -1.96 -9.10
C LEU A 203 -1.95 -1.96 -9.87
N ALA A 204 -2.03 -1.29 -11.01
CA ALA A 204 -3.22 -1.30 -11.87
C ALA A 204 -3.60 -2.74 -12.31
N GLY A 205 -2.60 -3.53 -12.73
CA GLY A 205 -2.78 -4.95 -13.05
C GLY A 205 -3.16 -5.82 -11.84
N TYR A 206 -2.83 -5.40 -10.62
CA TYR A 206 -3.28 -6.04 -9.39
C TYR A 206 -4.74 -5.72 -9.09
N LEU A 207 -5.12 -4.46 -9.06
CA LEU A 207 -6.48 -4.01 -8.72
C LEU A 207 -7.52 -4.50 -9.75
N SER A 208 -7.16 -4.51 -11.03
CA SER A 208 -8.03 -4.98 -12.12
C SER A 208 -8.39 -6.47 -12.06
N ARG A 209 -7.70 -7.27 -11.23
CA ARG A 209 -8.08 -8.66 -10.96
C ARG A 209 -9.30 -8.78 -10.06
N TYR A 210 -9.56 -7.77 -9.22
CA TYR A 210 -10.63 -7.82 -8.21
C TYR A 210 -11.86 -7.02 -8.64
N THR A 211 -11.66 -5.98 -9.45
CA THR A 211 -12.76 -5.14 -9.93
C THR A 211 -12.56 -4.77 -11.39
N ASN A 212 -13.68 -4.64 -12.11
CA ASN A 212 -13.76 -4.01 -13.43
C ASN A 212 -14.39 -2.62 -13.36
N LYS A 213 -14.59 -2.07 -12.15
CA LYS A 213 -15.06 -0.71 -11.92
C LYS A 213 -13.90 0.28 -12.00
N MET A 214 -14.25 1.56 -12.03
CA MET A 214 -13.30 2.67 -12.05
C MET A 214 -12.28 2.58 -10.91
N VAL A 215 -11.01 2.78 -11.26
CA VAL A 215 -9.87 2.90 -10.34
C VAL A 215 -9.25 4.29 -10.50
N GLY A 216 -8.98 4.97 -9.39
CA GLY A 216 -8.29 6.24 -9.34
C GLY A 216 -6.96 6.10 -8.62
N LEU A 217 -5.89 6.64 -9.19
CA LEU A 217 -4.62 6.79 -8.50
C LEU A 217 -4.41 8.26 -8.17
N VAL A 218 -4.14 8.54 -6.90
CA VAL A 218 -3.95 9.88 -6.35
C VAL A 218 -2.46 10.11 -6.15
N MET A 219 -1.94 11.21 -6.69
CA MET A 219 -0.50 11.50 -6.66
C MET A 219 -0.19 12.98 -6.88
N GLY A 220 1.02 13.41 -6.55
CA GLY A 220 1.53 14.73 -6.93
C GLY A 220 2.21 14.73 -8.30
N VAL A 221 2.52 15.94 -8.81
CA VAL A 221 3.31 16.15 -10.03
C VAL A 221 4.64 15.36 -10.05
N PRO A 222 5.42 15.24 -8.95
CA PRO A 222 6.66 14.46 -8.98
C PRO A 222 6.45 12.99 -9.37
N SER A 223 5.42 12.32 -8.84
CA SER A 223 5.11 10.94 -9.22
C SER A 223 4.55 10.82 -10.63
N LEU A 224 3.82 11.84 -11.10
CA LEU A 224 3.41 11.89 -12.50
C LEU A 224 4.64 11.96 -13.43
N HIS A 225 5.64 12.76 -13.09
CA HIS A 225 6.89 12.83 -13.85
C HIS A 225 7.58 11.46 -13.92
N GLU A 226 7.66 10.73 -12.80
CA GLU A 226 8.23 9.36 -12.77
C GLU A 226 7.47 8.38 -13.68
N ILE A 227 6.15 8.50 -13.80
CA ILE A 227 5.36 7.64 -14.71
C ILE A 227 5.80 7.81 -16.18
N PHE A 228 6.27 8.99 -16.57
CA PHE A 228 6.75 9.28 -17.93
C PHE A 228 8.27 9.13 -18.10
N ASP A 229 8.98 8.60 -17.11
CA ASP A 229 10.41 8.30 -17.21
C ASP A 229 10.62 6.89 -17.79
N GLU A 230 11.14 6.81 -19.02
CA GLU A 230 11.31 5.56 -19.76
C GLU A 230 12.26 4.54 -19.07
N LYS A 231 13.11 5.00 -18.14
CA LYS A 231 14.07 4.12 -17.45
C LYS A 231 13.36 3.01 -16.65
N TYR A 232 12.12 3.22 -16.23
CA TYR A 232 11.33 2.24 -15.46
C TYR A 232 10.73 1.14 -16.33
N TYR A 233 10.83 1.23 -17.66
CA TYR A 233 10.16 0.31 -18.58
C TYR A 233 11.11 -0.43 -19.53
N LEU A 234 12.42 -0.37 -19.27
CA LEU A 234 13.45 -1.01 -20.08
C LEU A 234 13.36 -2.55 -20.11
N ASN A 235 12.64 -3.15 -19.16
CA ASN A 235 12.40 -4.59 -19.07
C ASN A 235 11.12 -5.06 -19.77
N LEU A 236 10.35 -4.16 -20.40
CA LEU A 236 9.15 -4.47 -21.16
C LEU A 236 9.46 -4.44 -22.65
N GLU A 237 8.98 -5.44 -23.40
CA GLU A 237 9.20 -5.53 -24.85
C GLU A 237 8.63 -4.31 -25.59
N GLY A 238 7.46 -3.81 -25.18
CA GLY A 238 6.83 -2.61 -25.71
C GLY A 238 7.14 -1.33 -24.92
N GLY A 239 8.08 -1.36 -23.98
CA GLY A 239 8.52 -0.20 -23.20
C GLY A 239 7.38 0.56 -22.51
N ILE A 240 7.47 1.89 -22.52
CA ILE A 240 6.48 2.78 -21.89
C ILE A 240 5.07 2.65 -22.48
N LEU A 241 4.95 2.38 -23.79
CA LEU A 241 3.64 2.21 -24.44
C LEU A 241 2.91 0.99 -23.90
N GLU A 242 3.63 -0.12 -23.70
CA GLU A 242 3.09 -1.31 -23.06
C GLU A 242 2.68 -1.02 -21.61
N ALA A 243 3.53 -0.34 -20.85
CA ALA A 243 3.25 0.01 -19.45
C ALA A 243 1.99 0.87 -19.31
N LEU A 244 1.88 1.97 -20.07
CA LEU A 244 0.73 2.87 -20.01
C LEU A 244 -0.54 2.22 -20.56
N GLY A 245 -0.43 1.39 -21.61
CA GLY A 245 -1.54 0.59 -22.12
C GLY A 245 -2.09 -0.39 -21.09
N ARG A 246 -1.21 -1.03 -20.30
CA ARG A 246 -1.60 -1.87 -19.16
C ARG A 246 -2.20 -1.04 -18.01
N MET A 247 -1.64 0.12 -17.71
CA MET A 247 -2.04 0.98 -16.58
C MET A 247 -3.42 1.58 -16.78
N PHE A 248 -3.70 2.16 -17.95
CA PHE A 248 -4.98 2.81 -18.25
C PHE A 248 -6.08 1.85 -18.71
N LYS A 249 -5.81 0.54 -18.69
CA LYS A 249 -6.82 -0.49 -18.91
C LYS A 249 -7.94 -0.34 -17.87
N SER A 250 -9.17 -0.69 -18.27
CA SER A 250 -10.35 -0.68 -17.38
C SER A 250 -10.71 0.70 -16.79
N GLY A 251 -10.39 1.78 -17.50
CA GLY A 251 -10.84 3.13 -17.13
C GLY A 251 -10.13 3.72 -15.92
N LEU A 252 -8.89 3.28 -15.64
CA LEU A 252 -8.08 3.88 -14.58
C LEU A 252 -7.83 5.37 -14.87
N LYS A 253 -7.85 6.21 -13.84
CA LYS A 253 -7.55 7.64 -13.94
C LYS A 253 -6.51 8.08 -12.92
N LEU A 254 -5.67 9.03 -13.29
CA LEU A 254 -4.75 9.73 -12.39
C LEU A 254 -5.40 11.03 -11.91
N PHE A 255 -5.37 11.27 -10.60
CA PHE A 255 -5.77 12.52 -9.97
C PHE A 255 -4.52 13.19 -9.43
N VAL A 256 -4.14 14.31 -10.05
CA VAL A 256 -2.82 14.90 -9.87
C VAL A 256 -2.93 16.18 -9.06
N TYR A 257 -2.31 16.16 -7.89
CA TYR A 257 -2.17 17.28 -6.98
C TYR A 257 -1.04 18.21 -7.46
N PRO A 258 -1.27 19.53 -7.50
CA PRO A 258 -0.27 20.45 -8.00
C PRO A 258 0.92 20.57 -7.03
N LEU A 259 2.02 21.07 -7.57
CA LEU A 259 3.24 21.36 -6.81
C LEU A 259 3.46 22.87 -6.83
N GLU A 260 3.74 23.47 -5.67
CA GLU A 260 4.27 24.84 -5.62
C GLU A 260 5.79 24.75 -5.75
N ASP A 261 6.35 25.42 -6.75
CA ASP A 261 7.80 25.51 -6.95
C ASP A 261 8.39 26.49 -5.93
N ASP A 262 9.35 26.01 -5.13
CA ASP A 262 9.97 26.79 -4.05
C ASP A 262 10.80 27.96 -4.59
N GLU A 263 11.36 27.85 -5.81
CA GLU A 263 12.23 28.88 -6.39
C GLU A 263 11.44 30.01 -7.04
N SER A 264 10.45 29.69 -7.88
CA SER A 264 9.65 30.69 -8.60
C SER A 264 8.39 31.13 -7.85
N GLY A 265 7.93 30.37 -6.85
CA GLY A 265 6.59 30.50 -6.26
C GLY A 265 5.46 30.17 -7.23
N GLY A 266 5.80 29.64 -8.41
CA GLY A 266 4.88 29.23 -9.45
C GLY A 266 4.19 27.92 -9.10
N LEU A 267 2.95 27.78 -9.55
CA LEU A 267 2.22 26.53 -9.44
C LEU A 267 2.48 25.68 -10.68
N ILE A 268 2.94 24.44 -10.47
CA ILE A 268 3.07 23.42 -11.51
C ILE A 268 1.89 22.48 -11.36
N THR A 269 1.06 22.44 -12.41
CA THR A 269 -0.08 21.53 -12.54
C THR A 269 0.27 20.37 -13.47
N ALA A 270 -0.61 19.36 -13.58
CA ALA A 270 -0.36 18.20 -14.44
C ALA A 270 -0.16 18.62 -15.90
N THR A 271 -0.99 19.52 -16.41
CA THR A 271 -0.95 20.00 -17.80
C THR A 271 0.30 20.81 -18.13
N GLN A 272 0.99 21.34 -17.13
CA GLN A 272 2.24 22.09 -17.27
C GLN A 272 3.50 21.22 -17.16
N LEU A 273 3.35 19.92 -16.89
CA LEU A 273 4.47 19.01 -16.79
C LEU A 273 5.17 18.86 -18.15
N GLU A 274 6.47 19.15 -18.18
CA GLU A 274 7.31 18.87 -19.34
C GLU A 274 7.75 17.40 -19.34
N VAL A 275 7.37 16.68 -20.39
CA VAL A 275 7.81 15.29 -20.67
C VAL A 275 8.78 15.26 -21.83
N ALA A 276 9.50 14.15 -22.00
CA ALA A 276 10.43 13.97 -23.11
C ALA A 276 9.74 14.22 -24.47
N PRO A 277 10.42 14.84 -25.47
CA PRO A 277 9.80 15.25 -26.73
C PRO A 277 9.06 14.13 -27.48
N ASN A 278 9.58 12.90 -27.42
CA ASN A 278 8.97 11.71 -28.00
C ASN A 278 7.67 11.26 -27.30
N LEU A 279 7.44 11.67 -26.05
CA LEU A 279 6.26 11.31 -25.25
C LEU A 279 5.18 12.40 -25.25
N ARG A 280 5.47 13.60 -25.76
CA ARG A 280 4.57 14.77 -25.72
C ARG A 280 3.17 14.48 -26.25
N HIS A 281 3.06 13.82 -27.40
CA HIS A 281 1.76 13.50 -27.99
C HIS A 281 0.99 12.44 -27.21
N LEU A 282 1.70 11.47 -26.63
CA LEU A 282 1.09 10.46 -25.77
C LEU A 282 0.55 11.09 -24.48
N PHE A 283 1.33 11.98 -23.86
CA PHE A 283 0.91 12.73 -22.68
C PHE A 283 -0.32 13.59 -22.96
N GLN A 284 -0.29 14.34 -24.06
CA GLN A 284 -1.40 15.17 -24.50
C GLN A 284 -2.67 14.34 -24.75
N TYR A 285 -2.55 13.17 -25.40
CA TYR A 285 -3.67 12.24 -25.56
C TYR A 285 -4.27 11.81 -24.21
N LEU A 286 -3.45 11.49 -23.21
CA LEU A 286 -3.94 11.06 -21.89
C LEU A 286 -4.67 12.18 -21.14
N ILE A 287 -4.20 13.42 -21.27
CA ILE A 287 -4.85 14.62 -20.71
C ILE A 287 -6.18 14.87 -21.43
N GLU A 288 -6.18 14.96 -22.76
CA GLU A 288 -7.37 15.30 -23.56
C GLU A 288 -8.50 14.28 -23.41
N ASN A 289 -8.16 13.00 -23.20
CA ASN A 289 -9.13 11.94 -22.95
C ASN A 289 -9.51 11.79 -21.46
N GLY A 290 -9.01 12.66 -20.59
CA GLY A 290 -9.34 12.68 -19.16
C GLY A 290 -8.86 11.45 -18.39
N PHE A 291 -7.78 10.81 -18.85
CA PHE A 291 -7.06 9.79 -18.07
C PHE A 291 -6.22 10.43 -16.96
N ILE A 292 -5.80 11.67 -17.15
CA ILE A 292 -5.09 12.48 -16.17
C ILE A 292 -5.96 13.69 -15.87
N GLN A 293 -6.33 13.88 -14.60
CA GLN A 293 -7.17 14.98 -14.14
C GLN A 293 -6.47 15.73 -13.00
N GLU A 294 -6.49 17.04 -13.06
CA GLU A 294 -5.90 17.89 -12.02
C GLU A 294 -6.85 18.02 -10.82
N ILE A 295 -6.26 18.03 -9.63
CA ILE A 295 -6.96 18.39 -8.41
C ILE A 295 -6.93 19.91 -8.29
N THR A 296 -8.09 20.55 -8.43
CA THR A 296 -8.24 22.01 -8.45
C THR A 296 -8.81 22.59 -7.15
N ASP A 297 -9.40 21.75 -6.31
CA ASP A 297 -9.94 22.11 -5.00
C ASP A 297 -8.98 21.57 -3.93
N TYR A 298 -8.10 22.44 -3.45
CA TYR A 298 -7.04 22.15 -2.47
C TYR A 298 -6.71 23.40 -1.64
N HIS A 299 -6.09 23.18 -0.49
CA HIS A 299 -5.62 24.23 0.40
C HIS A 299 -4.18 24.63 0.05
N ARG A 300 -3.99 25.85 -0.44
CA ARG A 300 -2.68 26.33 -0.92
C ARG A 300 -1.56 26.20 0.13
N ASP A 301 -1.86 26.48 1.39
CA ASP A 301 -0.87 26.38 2.48
C ASP A 301 -0.34 24.95 2.69
N TYR A 302 -1.08 23.92 2.26
CA TYR A 302 -0.67 22.53 2.38
C TYR A 302 0.25 22.08 1.25
N LEU A 303 0.38 22.83 0.15
CA LEU A 303 1.31 22.53 -0.95
C LEU A 303 2.78 22.52 -0.49
N LYS A 304 3.09 23.21 0.61
CA LYS A 304 4.43 23.36 1.19
C LYS A 304 4.74 22.31 2.26
N ILE A 305 3.82 21.38 2.50
CA ILE A 305 3.96 20.36 3.55
C ILE A 305 4.49 19.08 2.92
N PHE A 306 5.79 18.84 3.11
CA PHE A 306 6.45 17.61 2.68
C PHE A 306 6.73 16.68 3.87
N PRO A 307 6.41 15.37 3.77
CA PRO A 307 6.67 14.43 4.87
C PRO A 307 8.12 14.39 5.38
N PRO A 308 9.17 14.47 4.53
CA PRO A 308 10.56 14.56 5.01
C PRO A 308 10.82 15.74 5.94
N ASP A 309 10.20 16.90 5.69
CA ASP A 309 10.37 18.10 6.51
C ASP A 309 9.68 17.95 7.86
N VAL A 310 8.48 17.35 7.88
CA VAL A 310 7.76 17.01 9.11
C VAL A 310 8.62 16.10 9.98
N LEU A 311 9.21 15.07 9.38
CA LEU A 311 10.09 14.13 10.07
C LEU A 311 11.37 14.81 10.61
N ALA A 312 11.98 15.68 9.82
CA ALA A 312 13.16 16.43 10.25
C ALA A 312 12.85 17.33 11.45
N ARG A 313 11.74 18.07 11.42
CA ARG A 313 11.28 18.93 12.53
C ARG A 313 10.95 18.12 13.77
N MET A 314 10.26 16.97 13.63
CA MET A 314 10.00 16.05 14.75
C MET A 314 11.28 15.59 15.45
N ARG A 315 12.29 15.19 14.68
CA ARG A 315 13.58 14.72 15.22
C ARG A 315 14.39 15.86 15.85
N ALA A 316 14.25 17.08 15.35
CA ALA A 316 14.88 18.27 15.90
C ALA A 316 14.16 18.81 17.16
N GLY A 317 12.98 18.29 17.52
CA GLY A 317 12.17 18.78 18.63
C GLY A 317 11.47 20.11 18.35
N ASP A 318 11.35 20.50 17.08
CA ASP A 318 10.67 21.73 16.66
C ASP A 318 9.14 21.53 16.65
N PRO A 319 8.37 22.16 17.54
CA PRO A 319 6.92 21.90 17.67
C PRO A 319 6.09 22.33 16.45
N THR A 320 6.66 23.06 15.49
CA THR A 320 5.94 23.51 14.29
C THR A 320 5.44 22.36 13.41
N TRP A 321 6.01 21.15 13.53
CA TRP A 321 5.52 19.96 12.81
C TRP A 321 4.06 19.62 13.16
N GLU A 322 3.58 20.00 14.34
CA GLU A 322 2.21 19.74 14.78
C GLU A 322 1.16 20.45 13.93
N ASN A 323 1.54 21.59 13.33
CA ASN A 323 0.67 22.35 12.43
C ASN A 323 0.62 21.73 11.02
N MET A 324 1.44 20.72 10.75
CA MET A 324 1.57 20.08 9.43
C MET A 324 0.79 18.76 9.34
N VAL A 325 0.25 18.28 10.46
CA VAL A 325 -0.46 16.99 10.56
C VAL A 325 -1.80 17.15 11.29
N PRO A 326 -2.78 16.25 11.07
CA PRO A 326 -4.03 16.27 11.82
C PRO A 326 -3.80 16.14 13.34
N PRO A 327 -4.68 16.71 14.20
CA PRO A 327 -4.49 16.69 15.65
C PRO A 327 -4.54 15.28 16.26
N GLU A 328 -5.22 14.34 15.62
CA GLU A 328 -5.23 12.93 16.01
C GLU A 328 -3.85 12.28 15.81
N VAL A 329 -3.20 12.58 14.67
CA VAL A 329 -1.86 12.10 14.33
C VAL A 329 -0.83 12.67 15.30
N SER A 330 -0.87 13.98 15.58
CA SER A 330 0.07 14.61 16.51
C SER A 330 -0.06 14.06 17.93
N ARG A 331 -1.29 13.86 18.42
CA ARG A 331 -1.54 13.22 19.73
C ARG A 331 -0.99 11.81 19.78
N MET A 332 -1.22 11.00 18.74
CA MET A 332 -0.74 9.62 18.68
C MET A 332 0.78 9.54 18.66
N ILE A 333 1.44 10.35 17.83
CA ILE A 333 2.90 10.42 17.75
C ILE A 333 3.51 10.78 19.10
N LYS A 334 2.94 11.78 19.80
CA LYS A 334 3.40 12.19 21.14
C LYS A 334 3.19 11.12 22.20
N ALA A 335 2.04 10.45 22.19
CA ALA A 335 1.68 9.44 23.17
C ALA A 335 2.51 8.15 23.03
N ARG A 336 2.80 7.74 21.79
CA ARG A 336 3.53 6.50 21.49
C ARG A 336 5.00 6.72 21.11
N GLN A 337 5.47 7.97 21.11
CA GLN A 337 6.85 8.35 20.76
C GLN A 337 7.28 7.84 19.37
N PHE A 338 6.36 7.90 18.40
CA PHE A 338 6.61 7.42 17.04
C PHE A 338 7.63 8.30 16.28
N PHE A 339 8.24 7.70 15.25
CA PHE A 339 9.17 8.37 14.32
C PHE A 339 10.38 9.06 14.96
N GLY A 340 10.77 8.61 16.15
CA GLY A 340 11.90 9.18 16.90
C GLY A 340 11.55 10.47 17.65
N PHE A 341 10.26 10.81 17.77
CA PHE A 341 9.82 11.90 18.65
C PHE A 341 10.20 11.58 20.10
N ARG A 342 10.89 12.52 20.74
CA ARG A 342 11.21 12.46 22.17
C ARG A 342 10.47 13.59 22.86
N GLN A 343 9.75 13.27 23.93
CA GLN A 343 9.18 14.33 24.77
C GLN A 343 10.33 15.19 25.31
N PRO A 344 10.18 16.52 25.30
CA PRO A 344 11.10 17.39 26.02
C PRO A 344 11.14 16.92 27.48
N VAL A 345 12.33 16.59 27.98
CA VAL A 345 12.50 16.31 29.41
C VAL A 345 12.15 17.62 30.12
N ALA A 346 11.12 17.60 30.96
CA ALA A 346 10.79 18.75 31.79
C ALA A 346 12.03 19.09 32.64
N ALA A 347 12.55 20.30 32.44
CA ALA A 347 13.73 20.81 33.15
C ALA A 347 13.43 21.12 34.62
#